data_AF-A0A944IYC7-F1
#
_entry.id   AF-A0A944IYC7-F1
#
_cell.length_a   1.000
_cell.length_b   1.000
_cell.length_c   1.000
_cell.angle_alpha   90.00
_cell.angle_beta   90.00
_cell.angle_gamma   90.00
#
_symmetry.space_group_name_H-M   'P 1'
#
loop_
_entity.id
_entity.type
_entity.pdbx_description
1 polymer ?
#
loop_
_entity_poly.entity_id
_entity_poly.type
_entity_poly.pdbx_seq_one_letter_code
_entity_poly.pdbx_strand_id
1 'polypeptide(L)'
;MPRQQTPGGVDRSRLRSTAAGVTSLAALAAMSLVAGPAVADSGSGPCVLTRTAAHHSLGLDTWNRAYPKPERTLNAVMVFLSFPDHRTALTPEELTGDYFPATSDFFERASYGRFHLLPHPQKRWIRMPRPSTAYGIQRDWAPADRAAYLRDAVASADPEVDFSKYDIVYFVADPDAPGVDSDATKVVNFDRPIRADGIDLRRIVTVFEQHPPDRNVLAHETGHVFDLPDLYHRPTDGKGDWDTHVGDWDVMGSQFGMAPDLFAWHKWKLGWLDPSQVDCVQSGSSLHTLQPLAEGVPSGGTGGTRLAVVRTGPGSAIAIEARGSAGNDGDTCTEGVLVYRVRNEAASGGGPIEVLDAHPDTEACWDRSVYPPLADAPLGVGETYTVPGERITIEVADRTQSGAYTVKVTT
;
A
#
# COMPACT_ATOMS: atom_id res chain seq x y z
N MET A 1 -5.40 -95.01 36.71
CA MET A 1 -6.28 -94.10 35.94
C MET A 1 -5.98 -92.65 36.38
N PRO A 2 -6.41 -91.60 35.66
CA PRO A 2 -5.60 -90.39 35.44
C PRO A 2 -5.65 -89.35 36.59
N ARG A 3 -4.81 -88.29 36.71
CA ARG A 3 -4.25 -87.30 35.72
C ARG A 3 -5.36 -86.33 35.19
N GLN A 4 -5.17 -85.04 34.88
CA GLN A 4 -3.95 -84.21 34.72
C GLN A 4 -4.24 -82.68 34.70
N GLN A 5 -3.33 -81.86 35.25
CA GLN A 5 -2.91 -80.44 34.94
C GLN A 5 -3.88 -79.22 34.80
N THR A 6 -3.26 -78.04 34.97
CA THR A 6 -3.77 -76.64 34.96
C THR A 6 -3.30 -75.85 33.72
N PRO A 7 -3.82 -74.62 33.46
CA PRO A 7 -3.08 -73.36 33.75
C PRO A 7 -4.00 -72.20 34.26
N GLY A 8 -3.58 -71.00 34.73
CA GLY A 8 -2.26 -70.32 34.88
C GLY A 8 -2.05 -69.18 33.86
N GLY A 9 -1.69 -67.92 34.16
CA GLY A 9 -1.44 -67.11 35.39
C GLY A 9 -1.44 -65.59 35.00
N VAL A 10 -1.30 -64.50 35.80
CA VAL A 10 -1.03 -64.17 37.23
C VAL A 10 0.25 -63.29 37.42
N ASP A 11 0.08 -61.96 37.57
CA ASP A 11 1.05 -60.96 38.11
C ASP A 11 0.33 -59.63 38.47
N ARG A 12 0.78 -58.62 39.25
CA ARG A 12 1.69 -58.33 40.40
C ARG A 12 2.01 -56.80 40.33
N SER A 13 1.76 -55.96 41.36
CA SER A 13 2.57 -55.66 42.59
C SER A 13 3.79 -54.74 42.32
N ARG A 14 4.12 -53.66 43.08
CA ARG A 14 3.68 -53.17 44.42
C ARG A 14 4.17 -51.72 44.75
N LEU A 15 3.54 -51.11 45.77
CA LEU A 15 4.08 -50.13 46.78
C LEU A 15 4.50 -48.69 46.40
N ARG A 16 4.49 -47.83 47.43
CA ARG A 16 5.01 -46.43 47.50
C ARG A 16 5.87 -46.27 48.78
N SER A 17 6.74 -45.28 48.82
CA SER A 17 7.65 -44.98 49.96
C SER A 17 7.41 -43.60 50.59
N THR A 18 7.99 -43.37 51.77
CA THR A 18 7.85 -42.15 52.59
C THR A 18 9.04 -41.18 52.50
N ALA A 19 8.80 -39.97 53.01
CA ALA A 19 9.75 -38.87 53.25
C ALA A 19 10.95 -39.23 54.17
N ALA A 20 11.95 -38.36 54.41
CA ALA A 20 12.61 -37.30 53.63
C ALA A 20 13.73 -36.68 54.53
N GLY A 21 14.82 -36.17 53.96
CA GLY A 21 15.80 -35.38 54.72
C GLY A 21 17.22 -35.35 54.13
N VAL A 22 17.96 -34.28 54.45
CA VAL A 22 19.39 -34.05 54.14
C VAL A 22 19.76 -33.98 52.65
N THR A 23 19.74 -32.76 52.07
CA THR A 23 20.72 -32.26 51.07
C THR A 23 20.50 -30.77 50.72
N SER A 24 20.40 -29.90 51.74
CA SER A 24 20.21 -28.45 51.57
C SER A 24 21.49 -27.72 51.11
N LEU A 25 22.12 -28.16 50.03
CA LEU A 25 23.42 -27.64 49.56
C LEU A 25 23.67 -27.81 48.04
N ALA A 26 22.60 -27.82 47.23
CA ALA A 26 22.68 -27.93 45.76
C ALA A 26 21.70 -27.02 44.97
N ALA A 27 20.98 -26.12 45.65
CA ALA A 27 19.83 -25.38 45.08
C ALA A 27 20.08 -23.87 44.82
N LEU A 28 21.34 -23.43 44.77
CA LEU A 28 21.71 -22.00 44.63
C LEU A 28 22.63 -21.69 43.42
N ALA A 29 22.83 -22.66 42.52
CA ALA A 29 23.72 -22.54 41.35
C ALA A 29 23.01 -22.83 40.00
N ALA A 30 21.67 -22.71 39.95
CA ALA A 30 20.85 -23.06 38.78
C ALA A 30 19.81 -21.99 38.40
N MET A 31 19.90 -20.78 38.93
CA MET A 31 19.05 -19.63 38.55
C MET A 31 19.86 -18.39 38.16
N SER A 32 21.03 -18.61 37.55
CA SER A 32 21.83 -17.59 36.85
C SER A 32 21.62 -17.62 35.34
N LEU A 33 20.46 -18.11 34.87
CA LEU A 33 19.89 -17.63 33.62
C LEU A 33 19.24 -16.27 33.91
N VAL A 34 20.04 -15.20 33.81
CA VAL A 34 19.48 -13.89 33.57
C VAL A 34 18.86 -13.95 32.18
N ALA A 35 17.55 -14.16 32.13
CA ALA A 35 16.78 -13.73 30.99
C ALA A 35 17.00 -12.22 30.89
N GLY A 36 17.86 -11.80 29.95
CA GLY A 36 17.83 -10.42 29.47
C GLY A 36 16.40 -10.09 29.03
N PRO A 37 16.02 -8.80 28.99
CA PRO A 37 14.68 -8.44 28.56
C PRO A 37 14.40 -9.11 27.22
N ALA A 38 13.41 -10.01 27.20
CA ALA A 38 12.92 -10.60 25.97
C ALA A 38 12.35 -9.43 25.17
N VAL A 39 13.14 -8.93 24.22
CA VAL A 39 12.67 -8.02 23.20
C VAL A 39 11.56 -8.79 22.50
N ALA A 40 10.32 -8.38 22.76
CA ALA A 40 9.18 -8.96 22.10
C ALA A 40 9.34 -8.64 20.61
N ASP A 41 9.70 -9.65 19.83
CA ASP A 41 9.86 -9.54 18.39
C ASP A 41 8.56 -8.98 17.82
N SER A 42 8.65 -7.83 17.16
CA SER A 42 7.57 -6.83 17.21
C SER A 42 6.48 -7.05 16.15
N GLY A 43 5.98 -8.29 16.05
CA GLY A 43 4.85 -8.69 15.23
C GLY A 43 5.09 -8.72 13.71
N SER A 44 6.28 -8.33 13.27
CA SER A 44 6.66 -8.23 11.86
C SER A 44 7.37 -9.50 11.39
N GLY A 45 6.75 -10.26 10.50
CA GLY A 45 7.23 -11.57 10.04
C GLY A 45 8.64 -11.56 9.39
N PRO A 46 9.31 -12.72 9.27
CA PRO A 46 10.76 -12.80 9.01
C PRO A 46 11.24 -12.22 7.66
N CYS A 47 10.32 -11.87 6.76
CA CYS A 47 10.61 -11.27 5.46
C CYS A 47 10.39 -9.74 5.40
N VAL A 48 10.00 -9.06 6.48
CA VAL A 48 9.81 -7.60 6.44
C VAL A 48 11.10 -6.82 6.14
N LEU A 49 10.91 -5.60 5.64
CA LEU A 49 11.94 -4.57 5.60
C LEU A 49 11.71 -3.54 6.72
N THR A 50 12.79 -3.06 7.33
CA THR A 50 12.76 -2.06 8.40
C THR A 50 12.37 -0.69 7.86
N ARG A 51 11.49 0.06 8.55
CA ARG A 51 11.10 1.41 8.11
C ARG A 51 12.23 2.40 8.34
N THR A 52 12.65 3.09 7.29
CA THR A 52 13.84 3.95 7.30
C THR A 52 13.49 5.43 7.49
N ALA A 53 14.46 6.32 7.25
CA ALA A 53 14.26 7.76 7.18
C ALA A 53 13.92 8.26 5.76
N ALA A 54 13.85 7.37 4.76
CA ALA A 54 13.48 7.74 3.39
C ALA A 54 12.02 8.27 3.33
N HIS A 55 11.77 9.28 2.50
CA HIS A 55 10.42 9.82 2.29
C HIS A 55 9.52 8.72 1.71
N HIS A 56 8.45 8.38 2.43
CA HIS A 56 7.54 7.27 2.13
C HIS A 56 8.22 5.87 2.06
N SER A 57 9.24 5.63 2.89
CA SER A 57 9.94 4.34 3.03
C SER A 57 8.99 3.12 3.01
N LEU A 58 9.33 2.11 2.20
CA LEU A 58 8.57 0.86 2.07
C LEU A 58 8.86 -0.20 3.16
N GLY A 59 9.57 0.16 4.22
CA GLY A 59 9.65 -0.69 5.40
C GLY A 59 8.35 -0.66 6.22
N LEU A 60 7.98 -1.82 6.78
CA LEU A 60 6.66 -2.05 7.41
C LEU A 60 6.72 -2.75 8.77
N ASP A 61 7.91 -2.81 9.38
CA ASP A 61 8.09 -3.21 10.79
C ASP A 61 7.38 -2.26 11.79
N THR A 62 7.17 -1.02 11.38
CA THR A 62 6.56 0.05 12.18
C THR A 62 5.70 0.96 11.30
N TRP A 63 4.54 1.39 11.81
CA TRP A 63 3.73 2.40 11.11
C TRP A 63 4.30 3.81 11.30
N ASN A 64 4.32 4.60 10.23
CA ASN A 64 4.68 6.02 10.26
C ASN A 64 3.58 6.86 10.92
N ARG A 65 3.61 6.99 12.26
CA ARG A 65 2.59 7.68 13.08
C ARG A 65 2.37 9.16 12.76
N ALA A 66 3.13 9.76 11.84
CA ALA A 66 2.79 11.07 11.29
C ALA A 66 1.59 11.02 10.33
N TYR A 67 1.24 9.85 9.79
CA TYR A 67 0.20 9.61 8.79
C TYR A 67 -0.98 8.83 9.41
N PRO A 68 -2.24 9.13 9.02
CA PRO A 68 -3.38 8.30 9.38
C PRO A 68 -3.24 6.92 8.74
N LYS A 69 -3.51 5.84 9.49
CA LYS A 69 -3.51 4.48 8.95
C LYS A 69 -4.94 4.11 8.49
N PRO A 70 -5.15 3.68 7.22
CA PRO A 70 -6.48 3.46 6.66
C PRO A 70 -7.05 2.08 7.04
N GLU A 71 -7.32 1.86 8.33
CA GLU A 71 -7.92 0.60 8.86
C GLU A 71 -9.33 0.81 9.46
N ARG A 72 -9.98 1.91 9.07
CA ARG A 72 -11.35 2.30 9.48
C ARG A 72 -11.93 3.29 8.48
N THR A 73 -13.21 3.64 8.62
CA THR A 73 -13.74 4.83 7.95
C THR A 73 -12.92 6.07 8.30
N LEU A 74 -12.43 6.78 7.28
CA LEU A 74 -11.83 8.12 7.41
C LEU A 74 -12.76 9.15 6.79
N ASN A 75 -13.02 10.25 7.50
CA ASN A 75 -13.89 11.33 7.02
C ASN A 75 -13.06 12.38 6.29
N ALA A 76 -13.38 12.65 5.03
CA ALA A 76 -12.61 13.58 4.19
C ALA A 76 -13.49 14.76 3.75
N VAL A 77 -13.14 15.98 4.14
CA VAL A 77 -13.88 17.18 3.71
C VAL A 77 -13.36 17.66 2.35
N MET A 78 -14.28 17.98 1.43
CA MET A 78 -13.93 18.71 0.20
C MET A 78 -14.41 20.15 0.35
N VAL A 79 -13.46 21.09 0.34
CA VAL A 79 -13.71 22.52 0.44
C VAL A 79 -13.34 23.17 -0.89
N PHE A 80 -14.32 23.83 -1.51
CA PHE A 80 -14.23 24.34 -2.87
C PHE A 80 -13.84 25.83 -2.85
N LEU A 81 -12.76 26.19 -3.54
CA LEU A 81 -12.08 27.49 -3.42
C LEU A 81 -12.18 28.32 -4.70
N SER A 82 -12.94 29.41 -4.60
CA SER A 82 -13.19 30.38 -5.67
C SER A 82 -12.31 31.62 -5.51
N PHE A 83 -11.96 32.27 -6.62
CA PHE A 83 -11.01 33.40 -6.61
C PHE A 83 -11.65 34.74 -7.02
N PRO A 84 -11.11 35.89 -6.56
CA PRO A 84 -11.67 37.20 -6.89
C PRO A 84 -11.61 37.63 -8.36
N ASP A 85 -10.68 37.05 -9.13
CA ASP A 85 -10.43 37.28 -10.56
C ASP A 85 -11.26 36.38 -11.48
N HIS A 86 -11.95 35.36 -10.94
CA HIS A 86 -12.79 34.42 -11.69
C HIS A 86 -14.27 34.49 -11.22
N ARG A 87 -15.19 33.88 -12.00
CA ARG A 87 -16.60 33.67 -11.66
C ARG A 87 -17.00 32.22 -11.93
N THR A 88 -16.87 31.38 -10.91
CA THR A 88 -17.25 29.95 -10.86
C THR A 88 -18.43 29.62 -11.78
N ALA A 89 -18.17 28.89 -12.87
CA ALA A 89 -19.22 28.36 -13.75
C ALA A 89 -19.82 27.07 -13.17
N LEU A 90 -18.95 26.20 -12.64
CA LEU A 90 -19.28 24.90 -12.08
C LEU A 90 -19.79 25.00 -10.62
N THR A 91 -20.55 24.00 -10.21
CA THR A 91 -20.97 23.82 -8.81
C THR A 91 -20.06 22.83 -8.06
N PRO A 92 -20.01 22.92 -6.71
CA PRO A 92 -19.39 21.88 -5.88
C PRO A 92 -19.99 20.48 -6.04
N GLU A 93 -21.24 20.36 -6.52
CA GLU A 93 -21.90 19.06 -6.72
C GLU A 93 -21.40 18.37 -8.00
N GLU A 94 -21.26 19.11 -9.10
CA GLU A 94 -20.63 18.64 -10.34
C GLU A 94 -19.18 18.21 -10.09
N LEU A 95 -18.37 19.08 -9.46
CA LEU A 95 -16.98 18.78 -9.09
C LEU A 95 -16.84 17.70 -8.01
N THR A 96 -17.91 17.29 -7.32
CA THR A 96 -17.87 16.10 -6.46
C THR A 96 -18.07 14.83 -7.28
N GLY A 97 -19.00 14.87 -8.25
CA GLY A 97 -19.35 13.73 -9.11
C GLY A 97 -18.20 13.24 -9.99
N ASP A 98 -17.24 14.11 -10.30
CA ASP A 98 -15.99 13.76 -10.98
C ASP A 98 -15.16 12.71 -10.21
N TYR A 99 -15.13 12.78 -8.87
CA TYR A 99 -14.24 11.95 -8.04
C TYR A 99 -14.97 10.87 -7.25
N PHE A 100 -16.27 11.04 -6.97
CA PHE A 100 -17.05 10.17 -6.08
C PHE A 100 -18.33 9.69 -6.77
N PRO A 101 -18.66 8.38 -6.68
CA PRO A 101 -18.11 7.39 -5.74
C PRO A 101 -16.77 6.75 -6.14
N ALA A 102 -16.27 6.96 -7.36
CA ALA A 102 -15.13 6.22 -7.93
C ALA A 102 -13.90 6.09 -7.01
N THR A 103 -13.50 7.17 -6.32
CA THR A 103 -12.36 7.17 -5.38
C THR A 103 -12.66 6.36 -4.11
N SER A 104 -13.89 6.42 -3.57
CA SER A 104 -14.31 5.58 -2.45
C SER A 104 -14.33 4.10 -2.84
N ASP A 105 -14.91 3.79 -4.02
CA ASP A 105 -15.02 2.41 -4.51
C ASP A 105 -13.64 1.80 -4.80
N PHE A 106 -12.70 2.59 -5.32
CA PHE A 106 -11.30 2.17 -5.51
C PHE A 106 -10.68 1.67 -4.20
N PHE A 107 -10.83 2.45 -3.14
CA PHE A 107 -10.28 2.13 -1.82
C PHE A 107 -11.03 0.98 -1.12
N GLU A 108 -12.34 0.88 -1.28
CA GLU A 108 -13.12 -0.25 -0.75
C GLU A 108 -12.72 -1.57 -1.41
N ARG A 109 -12.54 -1.58 -2.74
CA ARG A 109 -12.02 -2.74 -3.49
C ARG A 109 -10.58 -3.06 -3.10
N ALA A 110 -9.68 -2.06 -3.10
CA ALA A 110 -8.26 -2.26 -2.81
C ALA A 110 -8.02 -2.84 -1.41
N SER A 111 -8.83 -2.43 -0.43
CA SER A 111 -8.72 -2.82 0.98
C SER A 111 -9.54 -4.05 1.39
N TYR A 112 -10.26 -4.68 0.46
CA TYR A 112 -11.21 -5.76 0.75
C TYR A 112 -12.30 -5.37 1.78
N GLY A 113 -12.77 -4.13 1.73
CA GLY A 113 -13.74 -3.58 2.68
C GLY A 113 -13.19 -3.25 4.08
N ARG A 114 -11.87 -3.24 4.27
CA ARG A 114 -11.24 -2.81 5.55
C ARG A 114 -11.14 -1.29 5.68
N PHE A 115 -11.18 -0.57 4.56
CA PHE A 115 -11.09 0.88 4.49
C PHE A 115 -12.28 1.46 3.72
N HIS A 116 -12.85 2.55 4.23
CA HIS A 116 -13.82 3.37 3.53
C HIS A 116 -13.40 4.85 3.61
N LEU A 117 -13.21 5.48 2.46
CA LEU A 117 -13.05 6.93 2.34
C LEU A 117 -14.45 7.56 2.25
N LEU A 118 -14.87 8.31 3.27
CA LEU A 118 -16.19 8.95 3.29
C LEU A 118 -16.08 10.45 2.98
N PRO A 119 -16.50 10.91 1.79
CA PRO A 119 -16.45 12.32 1.41
C PRO A 119 -17.54 13.16 2.11
N HIS A 120 -17.17 14.38 2.51
CA HIS A 120 -18.06 15.41 3.03
C HIS A 120 -17.90 16.69 2.19
N PRO A 121 -18.54 16.78 1.02
CA PRO A 121 -18.41 17.92 0.13
C PRO A 121 -19.16 19.15 0.66
N GLN A 122 -18.48 20.29 0.74
CA GLN A 122 -19.09 21.55 1.13
C GLN A 122 -19.93 22.13 -0.02
N LYS A 123 -21.17 22.50 0.28
CA LYS A 123 -22.17 22.92 -0.73
C LYS A 123 -21.98 24.35 -1.27
N ARG A 124 -20.82 24.96 -1.02
CA ARG A 124 -20.53 26.36 -1.35
C ARG A 124 -19.07 26.53 -1.75
N TRP A 125 -18.88 27.42 -2.70
CA TRP A 125 -17.60 28.05 -2.97
C TRP A 125 -17.22 29.00 -1.83
N ILE A 126 -16.12 28.70 -1.15
CA ILE A 126 -15.45 29.62 -0.22
C ILE A 126 -14.59 30.56 -1.07
N ARG A 127 -14.54 31.85 -0.71
CA ARG A 127 -13.84 32.88 -1.49
C ARG A 127 -12.45 33.15 -0.93
N MET A 128 -11.45 32.94 -1.77
CA MET A 128 -10.05 33.26 -1.48
C MET A 128 -9.83 34.77 -1.41
N PRO A 129 -8.95 35.27 -0.52
CA PRO A 129 -8.76 36.72 -0.30
C PRO A 129 -8.00 37.42 -1.44
N ARG A 130 -7.28 36.67 -2.29
CA ARG A 130 -6.45 37.16 -3.39
C ARG A 130 -6.80 36.45 -4.72
N PRO A 131 -6.56 37.09 -5.88
CA PRO A 131 -6.65 36.48 -7.21
C PRO A 131 -5.93 35.13 -7.32
N SER A 132 -6.43 34.20 -8.13
CA SER A 132 -5.77 32.91 -8.45
C SER A 132 -4.33 33.12 -8.90
N THR A 133 -4.15 34.03 -9.85
CA THR A 133 -2.88 34.50 -10.40
C THR A 133 -1.89 35.08 -9.36
N ALA A 134 -2.34 35.42 -8.15
CA ALA A 134 -1.50 35.94 -7.07
C ALA A 134 -0.95 34.85 -6.11
N TYR A 135 -1.22 33.56 -6.37
CA TYR A 135 -0.65 32.44 -5.63
C TYR A 135 0.42 31.66 -6.42
N GLY A 136 0.56 31.93 -7.72
CA GLY A 136 1.53 31.23 -8.59
C GLY A 136 1.40 29.72 -8.51
N ILE A 137 0.18 29.18 -8.53
CA ILE A 137 -0.08 27.73 -8.55
C ILE A 137 0.47 27.23 -9.89
N GLN A 138 1.54 26.45 -9.84
CA GLN A 138 2.22 25.91 -11.01
C GLN A 138 3.05 24.67 -10.66
N ARG A 139 3.50 23.93 -11.66
CA ARG A 139 4.51 22.86 -11.51
C ARG A 139 5.77 23.34 -10.76
N ASP A 140 6.31 22.47 -9.89
CA ASP A 140 7.43 22.75 -8.98
C ASP A 140 7.23 24.05 -8.14
N TRP A 141 6.02 24.21 -7.61
CA TRP A 141 5.49 25.40 -6.90
C TRP A 141 6.41 25.97 -5.79
N ALA A 142 6.66 27.29 -5.84
CA ALA A 142 7.45 28.01 -4.86
C ALA A 142 6.94 27.82 -3.41
N PRO A 143 7.77 27.34 -2.46
CA PRO A 143 7.31 26.99 -1.11
C PRO A 143 6.67 28.14 -0.31
N ALA A 144 7.09 29.39 -0.55
CA ALA A 144 6.53 30.57 0.11
C ALA A 144 5.10 30.87 -0.34
N ASP A 145 4.84 30.78 -1.64
CA ASP A 145 3.54 31.07 -2.25
C ASP A 145 2.54 29.93 -1.99
N ARG A 146 3.01 28.68 -2.06
CA ARG A 146 2.29 27.49 -1.58
C ARG A 146 1.86 27.62 -0.11
N ALA A 147 2.80 28.02 0.75
CA ALA A 147 2.49 28.27 2.16
C ALA A 147 1.62 29.51 2.39
N ALA A 148 1.49 30.42 1.42
CA ALA A 148 0.57 31.54 1.48
C ALA A 148 -0.85 31.13 1.02
N TYR A 149 -0.98 30.36 -0.07
CA TYR A 149 -2.23 29.77 -0.51
C TYR A 149 -2.88 28.92 0.59
N LEU A 150 -2.13 27.98 1.18
CA LEU A 150 -2.67 27.04 2.17
C LEU A 150 -3.11 27.72 3.46
N ARG A 151 -2.43 28.81 3.87
CA ARG A 151 -2.86 29.63 5.02
C ARG A 151 -4.10 30.45 4.70
N ASP A 152 -4.16 31.08 3.54
CA ASP A 152 -5.32 31.87 3.10
C ASP A 152 -6.56 30.97 2.92
N ALA A 153 -6.38 29.76 2.40
CA ALA A 153 -7.44 28.76 2.24
C ALA A 153 -7.99 28.24 3.57
N VAL A 154 -7.13 27.86 4.53
CA VAL A 154 -7.57 27.48 5.88
C VAL A 154 -8.25 28.65 6.58
N ALA A 155 -7.69 29.87 6.51
CA ALA A 155 -8.24 31.04 7.18
C ALA A 155 -9.60 31.51 6.59
N SER A 156 -9.84 31.32 5.29
CA SER A 156 -11.15 31.54 4.69
C SER A 156 -12.17 30.42 5.01
N ALA A 157 -11.71 29.21 5.36
CA ALA A 157 -12.58 28.04 5.55
C ALA A 157 -12.95 27.75 7.02
N ASP A 158 -12.04 27.97 7.97
CA ASP A 158 -12.22 27.79 9.44
C ASP A 158 -13.53 28.42 9.98
N PRO A 159 -14.06 29.57 9.48
CA PRO A 159 -15.36 30.10 9.90
C PRO A 159 -16.61 29.32 9.43
N GLU A 160 -16.52 28.49 8.39
CA GLU A 160 -17.64 27.67 7.86
C GLU A 160 -17.39 26.15 8.00
N VAL A 161 -16.16 25.71 8.23
CA VAL A 161 -15.73 24.30 8.24
C VAL A 161 -14.92 24.00 9.51
N ASP A 162 -15.54 23.29 10.46
CA ASP A 162 -14.84 22.74 11.62
C ASP A 162 -13.98 21.53 11.19
N PHE A 163 -12.69 21.78 11.02
CA PHE A 163 -11.68 20.81 10.62
C PHE A 163 -11.45 19.69 11.64
N SER A 164 -11.81 19.88 12.93
CA SER A 164 -11.62 18.84 13.96
C SER A 164 -12.49 17.60 13.74
N LYS A 165 -13.50 17.69 12.87
CA LYS A 165 -14.37 16.58 12.47
C LYS A 165 -13.79 15.66 11.39
N TYR A 166 -12.65 16.01 10.77
CA TYR A 166 -12.16 15.38 9.55
C TYR A 166 -10.76 14.79 9.69
N ASP A 167 -10.56 13.63 9.08
CA ASP A 167 -9.28 12.92 9.01
C ASP A 167 -8.42 13.40 7.83
N ILE A 168 -9.06 13.91 6.77
CA ILE A 168 -8.45 14.33 5.50
C ILE A 168 -9.12 15.65 5.04
N VAL A 169 -8.34 16.55 4.44
CA VAL A 169 -8.80 17.82 3.88
C VAL A 169 -8.39 17.90 2.40
N TYR A 170 -9.38 17.98 1.51
CA TYR A 170 -9.21 18.34 0.11
C TYR A 170 -9.56 19.81 -0.09
N PHE A 171 -8.62 20.61 -0.59
CA PHE A 171 -8.88 21.93 -1.15
C PHE A 171 -8.99 21.82 -2.66
N VAL A 172 -10.22 21.91 -3.17
CA VAL A 172 -10.53 21.86 -4.60
C VAL A 172 -10.54 23.29 -5.13
N ALA A 173 -9.61 23.62 -6.01
CA ALA A 173 -9.64 24.93 -6.68
C ALA A 173 -10.71 24.96 -7.79
N ASP A 174 -11.19 26.16 -8.09
CA ASP A 174 -11.99 26.44 -9.30
C ASP A 174 -11.13 26.20 -10.56
N PRO A 175 -11.42 25.19 -11.40
CA PRO A 175 -10.54 24.76 -12.49
C PRO A 175 -10.49 25.78 -13.64
N ASP A 176 -11.52 26.60 -13.80
CA ASP A 176 -11.58 27.67 -14.81
C ASP A 176 -10.83 28.95 -14.37
N ALA A 177 -10.26 28.98 -13.15
CA ALA A 177 -9.57 30.15 -12.63
C ALA A 177 -8.18 30.33 -13.29
N PRO A 178 -7.85 31.53 -13.84
CA PRO A 178 -6.74 31.72 -14.78
C PRO A 178 -5.33 31.66 -14.18
N GLY A 179 -5.21 31.33 -12.88
CA GLY A 179 -3.96 31.09 -12.17
C GLY A 179 -3.95 29.78 -11.40
N VAL A 180 -4.73 28.79 -11.85
CA VAL A 180 -4.68 27.38 -11.43
C VAL A 180 -4.02 26.57 -12.56
N ASP A 181 -3.18 25.60 -12.19
CA ASP A 181 -2.42 24.75 -13.10
C ASP A 181 -2.59 23.28 -12.66
N SER A 182 -3.07 22.41 -13.56
CA SER A 182 -3.28 20.99 -13.26
C SER A 182 -1.97 20.19 -13.11
N ASP A 183 -0.84 20.75 -13.55
CA ASP A 183 0.51 20.19 -13.33
C ASP A 183 1.13 20.62 -11.97
N ALA A 184 0.44 21.43 -11.17
CA ALA A 184 0.92 21.89 -9.86
C ALA A 184 0.97 20.75 -8.82
N THR A 185 1.77 20.93 -7.77
CA THR A 185 1.95 19.90 -6.71
C THR A 185 0.67 19.68 -5.90
N LYS A 186 0.19 18.43 -5.86
CA LYS A 186 -1.15 18.06 -5.40
C LYS A 186 -1.22 17.61 -3.93
N VAL A 187 -0.24 16.91 -3.38
CA VAL A 187 -0.12 16.65 -1.92
C VAL A 187 0.91 17.56 -1.25
N VAL A 188 0.52 18.16 -0.12
CA VAL A 188 1.42 19.02 0.68
C VAL A 188 1.55 18.51 2.12
N ASN A 189 2.71 17.91 2.42
CA ASN A 189 3.18 17.65 3.78
C ASN A 189 3.73 18.96 4.39
N PHE A 190 3.37 19.28 5.65
CA PHE A 190 3.87 20.47 6.33
C PHE A 190 4.95 20.16 7.39
N ASP A 191 6.14 20.78 7.26
CA ASP A 191 7.18 20.77 8.31
C ASP A 191 6.71 21.41 9.64
N ARG A 192 5.75 22.33 9.54
CA ARG A 192 5.07 22.98 10.67
C ARG A 192 3.57 23.00 10.35
N PRO A 193 2.72 22.30 11.11
CA PRO A 193 1.30 22.21 10.79
C PRO A 193 0.62 23.58 10.84
N ILE A 194 -0.39 23.76 9.98
CA ILE A 194 -1.35 24.86 10.12
C ILE A 194 -2.29 24.49 11.28
N ARG A 195 -2.71 25.47 12.09
CA ARG A 195 -3.54 25.22 13.27
C ARG A 195 -4.91 25.87 13.11
N ALA A 196 -5.95 25.04 13.11
CA ALA A 196 -7.37 25.37 12.92
C ALA A 196 -8.19 24.50 13.88
N ASP A 197 -9.35 24.97 14.36
CA ASP A 197 -10.23 24.24 15.33
C ASP A 197 -9.53 23.58 16.55
N GLY A 198 -8.35 24.10 16.94
CA GLY A 198 -7.53 23.50 17.99
C GLY A 198 -6.77 22.21 17.61
N ILE A 199 -6.83 21.77 16.35
CA ILE A 199 -6.07 20.65 15.81
C ILE A 199 -4.85 21.11 14.97
N ASP A 200 -3.93 20.19 14.71
CA ASP A 200 -2.76 20.41 13.85
C ASP A 200 -3.01 19.81 12.45
N LEU A 201 -3.32 20.64 11.45
CA LEU A 201 -3.39 20.25 10.05
C LEU A 201 -1.97 20.00 9.51
N ARG A 202 -1.59 18.71 9.48
CA ARG A 202 -0.25 18.22 9.08
C ARG A 202 -0.11 17.93 7.59
N ARG A 203 -1.25 17.73 6.91
CA ARG A 203 -1.38 17.57 5.46
C ARG A 203 -2.65 18.22 4.98
N ILE A 204 -2.60 18.71 3.75
CA ILE A 204 -3.75 19.06 2.93
C ILE A 204 -3.46 18.51 1.53
N VAL A 205 -4.50 17.98 0.89
CA VAL A 205 -4.46 17.63 -0.53
C VAL A 205 -5.07 18.80 -1.31
N THR A 206 -4.33 19.36 -2.24
CA THR A 206 -4.77 20.44 -3.13
C THR A 206 -5.08 19.86 -4.50
N VAL A 207 -6.35 19.93 -4.88
CA VAL A 207 -6.88 19.38 -6.12
C VAL A 207 -6.99 20.53 -7.12
N PHE A 208 -6.18 20.46 -8.19
CA PHE A 208 -6.02 21.49 -9.21
C PHE A 208 -6.40 21.00 -10.63
N GLU A 209 -7.09 19.86 -10.71
CA GLU A 209 -7.40 19.18 -11.96
C GLU A 209 -8.26 20.01 -12.91
N GLN A 210 -8.27 19.61 -14.17
CA GLN A 210 -9.28 20.02 -15.14
C GLN A 210 -10.63 19.36 -14.83
N HIS A 211 -11.70 19.82 -15.48
CA HIS A 211 -13.03 19.21 -15.41
C HIS A 211 -13.43 18.64 -16.80
N PRO A 212 -13.63 17.32 -16.96
CA PRO A 212 -13.39 16.26 -15.97
C PRO A 212 -11.88 16.06 -15.67
N PRO A 213 -11.53 15.49 -14.51
CA PRO A 213 -10.16 15.22 -14.10
C PRO A 213 -9.59 13.94 -14.74
N ASP A 214 -8.28 13.73 -14.57
CA ASP A 214 -7.63 12.47 -14.90
C ASP A 214 -8.17 11.30 -14.06
N ARG A 215 -8.22 10.11 -14.67
CA ARG A 215 -8.66 8.88 -14.00
C ARG A 215 -7.79 8.58 -12.79
N ASN A 216 -8.42 8.22 -11.67
CA ASN A 216 -7.80 7.83 -10.40
C ASN A 216 -6.91 8.90 -9.72
N VAL A 217 -6.81 10.15 -10.20
CA VAL A 217 -5.90 11.16 -9.62
C VAL A 217 -6.13 11.37 -8.12
N LEU A 218 -7.39 11.50 -7.67
CA LEU A 218 -7.68 11.65 -6.24
C LEU A 218 -7.34 10.40 -5.42
N ALA A 219 -7.33 9.21 -6.04
CA ALA A 219 -6.88 7.97 -5.37
C ALA A 219 -5.35 7.95 -5.22
N HIS A 220 -4.60 8.36 -6.24
CA HIS A 220 -3.14 8.56 -6.20
C HIS A 220 -2.75 9.52 -5.05
N GLU A 221 -3.32 10.74 -5.07
CA GLU A 221 -3.03 11.76 -4.07
C GLU A 221 -3.43 11.33 -2.64
N THR A 222 -4.54 10.59 -2.51
CA THR A 222 -4.96 10.04 -1.22
C THR A 222 -4.04 8.90 -0.75
N GLY A 223 -3.36 8.19 -1.66
CA GLY A 223 -2.31 7.22 -1.33
C GLY A 223 -1.15 7.84 -0.55
N HIS A 224 -0.68 9.04 -0.93
CA HIS A 224 0.35 9.77 -0.18
C HIS A 224 -0.11 10.19 1.24
N VAL A 225 -1.42 10.40 1.45
CA VAL A 225 -2.00 10.63 2.79
C VAL A 225 -1.82 9.40 3.69
N PHE A 226 -1.61 8.22 3.12
CA PHE A 226 -1.33 6.95 3.81
C PHE A 226 0.13 6.49 3.69
N ASP A 227 1.07 7.44 3.55
CA ASP A 227 2.52 7.18 3.52
C ASP A 227 3.00 6.32 2.32
N LEU A 228 2.25 6.27 1.21
CA LEU A 228 2.69 5.60 -0.02
C LEU A 228 3.62 6.50 -0.85
N PRO A 229 4.72 5.96 -1.42
CA PRO A 229 5.60 6.70 -2.32
C PRO A 229 5.08 6.76 -3.75
N ASP A 230 5.49 7.78 -4.50
CA ASP A 230 5.51 7.75 -5.95
C ASP A 230 6.44 6.62 -6.42
N LEU A 231 5.98 5.77 -7.35
CA LEU A 231 6.75 4.63 -7.87
C LEU A 231 7.50 4.93 -9.17
N TYR A 232 7.11 5.96 -9.91
CA TYR A 232 7.83 6.39 -11.11
C TYR A 232 9.25 6.87 -10.78
N HIS A 233 10.18 6.76 -11.73
CA HIS A 233 11.48 7.41 -11.65
C HIS A 233 11.42 8.77 -12.35
N ARG A 234 11.79 9.87 -11.68
CA ARG A 234 11.89 11.22 -12.31
C ARG A 234 13.33 11.45 -12.80
N PRO A 235 13.61 11.45 -14.11
CA PRO A 235 14.97 11.65 -14.62
C PRO A 235 15.57 13.00 -14.21
N THR A 236 16.87 13.01 -13.87
CA THR A 236 17.54 14.18 -13.28
C THR A 236 17.67 15.41 -14.18
N ASP A 237 17.44 15.28 -15.49
CA ASP A 237 17.46 16.36 -16.48
C ASP A 237 16.06 16.81 -16.93
N GLY A 238 15.00 16.13 -16.46
CA GLY A 238 13.60 16.48 -16.72
C GLY A 238 13.16 16.37 -18.17
N LYS A 239 13.79 15.49 -18.98
CA LYS A 239 13.47 15.28 -20.39
C LYS A 239 13.54 13.81 -20.79
N GLY A 240 12.63 13.38 -21.65
CA GLY A 240 12.43 11.96 -21.96
C GLY A 240 11.42 11.33 -21.00
N ASP A 241 11.04 10.10 -21.30
CA ASP A 241 9.92 9.43 -20.66
C ASP A 241 10.08 9.30 -19.14
N TRP A 242 8.94 9.30 -18.44
CA TRP A 242 8.88 8.75 -17.11
C TRP A 242 9.22 7.26 -17.23
N ASP A 243 10.41 6.89 -16.77
CA ASP A 243 10.89 5.50 -16.81
C ASP A 243 10.10 4.69 -15.78
N THR A 244 8.89 4.25 -16.18
CA THR A 244 7.87 3.70 -15.29
C THR A 244 8.24 2.29 -14.87
N HIS A 245 9.10 2.23 -13.85
CA HIS A 245 9.53 1.03 -13.13
C HIS A 245 8.42 0.03 -12.74
N VAL A 246 7.15 0.40 -12.87
CA VAL A 246 5.98 -0.43 -12.52
C VAL A 246 4.88 -0.45 -13.59
N GLY A 247 5.06 0.22 -14.73
CA GLY A 247 4.09 0.28 -15.82
C GLY A 247 2.65 0.57 -15.38
N ASP A 248 1.71 -0.28 -15.79
CA ASP A 248 0.28 -0.20 -15.46
C ASP A 248 -0.08 -0.64 -14.03
N TRP A 249 0.83 -1.25 -13.27
CA TRP A 249 0.52 -2.23 -12.21
C TRP A 249 0.22 -1.68 -10.80
N ASP A 250 0.27 -0.37 -10.57
CA ASP A 250 -0.12 0.28 -9.32
C ASP A 250 -0.44 1.77 -9.56
N VAL A 251 -1.53 2.28 -8.99
CA VAL A 251 -1.97 3.69 -9.11
C VAL A 251 -0.88 4.69 -8.73
N MET A 252 0.01 4.37 -7.78
CA MET A 252 1.13 5.19 -7.33
C MET A 252 2.30 5.24 -8.34
N GLY A 253 2.29 4.36 -9.34
CA GLY A 253 3.14 4.45 -10.53
C GLY A 253 2.48 5.27 -11.63
N SER A 254 1.22 4.97 -11.95
CA SER A 254 0.42 5.74 -12.92
C SER A 254 -1.07 5.66 -12.62
N GLN A 255 -1.68 6.83 -12.43
CA GLN A 255 -3.14 6.97 -12.26
C GLN A 255 -3.94 6.43 -13.47
N PHE A 256 -3.33 6.48 -14.65
CA PHE A 256 -3.93 6.04 -15.92
C PHE A 256 -3.88 4.52 -16.15
N GLY A 257 -3.05 3.79 -15.41
CA GLY A 257 -2.73 2.38 -15.66
C GLY A 257 -3.95 1.46 -15.84
N MET A 258 -3.80 0.41 -16.66
CA MET A 258 -4.83 -0.63 -16.88
C MET A 258 -5.01 -1.56 -15.67
N ALA A 259 -3.98 -1.71 -14.82
CA ALA A 259 -3.99 -2.55 -13.63
C ALA A 259 -3.66 -1.75 -12.35
N PRO A 260 -4.43 -0.68 -12.03
CA PRO A 260 -4.07 0.30 -11.02
C PRO A 260 -4.29 -0.17 -9.58
N ASP A 261 -4.67 -1.43 -9.30
CA ASP A 261 -4.77 -1.89 -7.92
C ASP A 261 -3.41 -1.80 -7.21
N LEU A 262 -3.43 -1.46 -5.92
CA LEU A 262 -2.20 -1.27 -5.15
C LEU A 262 -1.44 -2.61 -5.00
N PHE A 263 -0.13 -2.61 -5.22
CA PHE A 263 0.75 -3.77 -5.02
C PHE A 263 0.48 -4.46 -3.69
N ALA A 264 0.60 -5.79 -3.62
CA ALA A 264 0.39 -6.54 -2.40
C ALA A 264 1.31 -6.07 -1.26
N TRP A 265 2.52 -5.59 -1.58
CA TRP A 265 3.41 -4.93 -0.62
C TRP A 265 2.81 -3.64 -0.03
N HIS A 266 2.19 -2.79 -0.86
CA HIS A 266 1.45 -1.62 -0.40
C HIS A 266 0.23 -2.02 0.46
N LYS A 267 -0.58 -2.98 -0.01
CA LYS A 267 -1.72 -3.51 0.78
C LYS A 267 -1.27 -4.10 2.13
N TRP A 268 -0.09 -4.72 2.21
CA TRP A 268 0.50 -5.19 3.46
C TRP A 268 0.96 -4.03 4.36
N LYS A 269 1.69 -3.03 3.83
CA LYS A 269 2.09 -1.81 4.58
C LYS A 269 0.88 -1.10 5.20
N LEU A 270 -0.24 -1.03 4.48
CA LEU A 270 -1.48 -0.39 4.93
C LEU A 270 -2.30 -1.21 5.95
N GLY A 271 -2.01 -2.51 6.13
CA GLY A 271 -2.77 -3.41 7.02
C GLY A 271 -3.97 -4.12 6.37
N TRP A 272 -4.06 -4.10 5.04
CA TRP A 272 -5.17 -4.70 4.29
C TRP A 272 -4.95 -6.19 3.97
N LEU A 273 -3.70 -6.66 4.00
CA LEU A 273 -3.36 -8.08 4.05
C LEU A 273 -3.00 -8.48 5.49
N ASP A 274 -3.62 -9.54 5.99
CA ASP A 274 -3.22 -10.13 7.28
C ASP A 274 -1.87 -10.86 7.14
N PRO A 275 -1.09 -11.03 8.24
CA PRO A 275 0.15 -11.81 8.21
C PRO A 275 -0.01 -13.26 7.72
N SER A 276 -1.22 -13.83 7.81
CA SER A 276 -1.55 -15.16 7.27
C SER A 276 -1.82 -15.18 5.76
N GLN A 277 -1.70 -14.04 5.08
CA GLN A 277 -1.83 -13.90 3.62
C GLN A 277 -0.47 -13.60 2.94
N VAL A 278 0.63 -13.61 3.72
CA VAL A 278 1.98 -13.26 3.27
C VAL A 278 2.96 -14.39 3.59
N ASP A 279 3.43 -15.07 2.55
CA ASP A 279 4.36 -16.19 2.65
C ASP A 279 5.81 -15.69 2.62
N CYS A 280 6.48 -15.65 3.77
CA CYS A 280 7.92 -15.40 3.85
C CYS A 280 8.71 -16.62 3.37
N VAL A 281 9.15 -16.61 2.11
CA VAL A 281 9.93 -17.70 1.48
C VAL A 281 11.26 -17.90 2.21
N GLN A 282 11.66 -19.16 2.39
CA GLN A 282 12.89 -19.57 3.07
C GLN A 282 13.86 -20.25 2.09
N SER A 283 15.15 -20.30 2.43
CA SER A 283 16.20 -20.91 1.60
C SER A 283 15.88 -22.35 1.17
N GLY A 284 16.16 -22.70 -0.08
CA GLY A 284 15.74 -23.96 -0.70
C GLY A 284 14.59 -23.75 -1.69
N SER A 285 13.73 -24.76 -1.85
CA SER A 285 12.63 -24.76 -2.84
C SER A 285 11.29 -25.05 -2.17
N SER A 286 10.27 -24.24 -2.45
CA SER A 286 8.93 -24.32 -1.85
C SER A 286 7.82 -24.00 -2.87
N LEU A 287 6.59 -24.45 -2.56
CA LEU A 287 5.38 -24.20 -3.34
C LEU A 287 4.43 -23.28 -2.56
N HIS A 288 3.84 -22.31 -3.25
CA HIS A 288 2.94 -21.28 -2.72
C HIS A 288 1.71 -21.17 -3.62
N THR A 289 0.51 -20.95 -3.06
CA THR A 289 -0.72 -20.79 -3.86
C THR A 289 -1.28 -19.39 -3.68
N LEU A 290 -1.04 -18.53 -4.68
CA LEU A 290 -1.36 -17.11 -4.67
C LEU A 290 -2.77 -16.86 -5.22
N GLN A 291 -3.65 -16.29 -4.41
CA GLN A 291 -4.95 -15.80 -4.88
C GLN A 291 -4.77 -14.49 -5.67
N PRO A 292 -5.53 -14.24 -6.76
CA PRO A 292 -5.41 -13.00 -7.53
C PRO A 292 -5.72 -11.77 -6.68
N LEU A 293 -4.88 -10.74 -6.78
CA LEU A 293 -4.83 -9.67 -5.80
C LEU A 293 -6.11 -8.83 -5.75
N ALA A 294 -6.74 -8.59 -6.90
CA ALA A 294 -7.96 -7.79 -7.02
C ALA A 294 -9.26 -8.58 -6.80
N GLU A 295 -9.21 -9.90 -6.61
CA GLU A 295 -10.38 -10.69 -6.19
C GLU A 295 -10.72 -10.44 -4.72
N GLY A 296 -12.01 -10.25 -4.41
CA GLY A 296 -12.48 -10.06 -3.03
C GLY A 296 -12.21 -11.27 -2.13
N VAL A 297 -12.15 -11.05 -0.81
CA VAL A 297 -12.04 -12.15 0.17
C VAL A 297 -13.38 -12.90 0.28
N PRO A 298 -13.44 -14.23 0.02
CA PRO A 298 -14.69 -14.98 0.12
C PRO A 298 -15.25 -14.99 1.55
N SER A 299 -16.57 -14.82 1.69
CA SER A 299 -17.26 -14.77 2.98
C SER A 299 -16.97 -16.00 3.86
N GLY A 300 -16.27 -15.79 4.98
CA GLY A 300 -15.88 -16.85 5.92
C GLY A 300 -14.57 -17.57 5.57
N GLY A 301 -13.90 -17.20 4.48
CA GLY A 301 -12.54 -17.66 4.15
C GLY A 301 -11.45 -16.76 4.76
N THR A 302 -10.21 -17.24 4.77
CA THR A 302 -9.02 -16.49 5.24
C THR A 302 -8.41 -15.57 4.17
N GLY A 303 -9.05 -15.45 3.00
CA GLY A 303 -8.54 -14.66 1.87
C GLY A 303 -7.34 -15.27 1.12
N GLY A 304 -6.72 -16.31 1.66
CA GLY A 304 -5.57 -17.03 1.11
C GLY A 304 -4.27 -16.21 1.08
N THR A 305 -3.15 -16.88 0.80
CA THR A 305 -1.89 -16.19 0.47
C THR A 305 -2.08 -15.37 -0.80
N ARG A 306 -1.61 -14.12 -0.77
CA ARG A 306 -1.69 -13.16 -1.90
C ARG A 306 -0.34 -12.57 -2.27
N LEU A 307 0.65 -12.70 -1.38
CA LEU A 307 2.01 -12.24 -1.55
C LEU A 307 2.97 -13.32 -1.06
N ALA A 308 3.94 -13.71 -1.88
CA ALA A 308 5.14 -14.41 -1.42
C ALA A 308 6.34 -13.46 -1.48
N VAL A 309 7.23 -13.54 -0.48
CA VAL A 309 8.37 -12.62 -0.32
C VAL A 309 9.67 -13.39 -0.13
N VAL A 310 10.65 -13.13 -0.99
CA VAL A 310 12.05 -13.55 -0.79
C VAL A 310 12.87 -12.34 -0.35
N ARG A 311 13.41 -12.34 0.88
CA ARG A 311 14.23 -11.24 1.39
C ARG A 311 15.67 -11.37 0.89
N THR A 312 16.13 -10.45 0.03
CA THR A 312 17.48 -10.53 -0.59
C THR A 312 18.56 -9.80 0.20
N GLY A 313 18.18 -8.82 1.02
CA GLY A 313 19.13 -8.05 1.82
C GLY A 313 18.50 -7.35 3.03
N PRO A 314 19.28 -6.52 3.74
CA PRO A 314 18.78 -5.73 4.87
C PRO A 314 17.63 -4.77 4.49
N GLY A 315 17.68 -4.24 3.26
CA GLY A 315 16.73 -3.26 2.73
C GLY A 315 16.09 -3.61 1.39
N SER A 316 16.18 -4.88 0.98
CA SER A 316 15.69 -5.35 -0.32
C SER A 316 14.99 -6.71 -0.24
N ALA A 317 13.94 -6.87 -1.05
CA ALA A 317 13.22 -8.12 -1.22
C ALA A 317 12.70 -8.26 -2.66
N ILE A 318 12.43 -9.49 -3.08
CA ILE A 318 11.59 -9.80 -4.22
C ILE A 318 10.20 -10.17 -3.69
N ALA A 319 9.18 -9.52 -4.23
CA ALA A 319 7.78 -9.79 -3.99
C ALA A 319 7.17 -10.47 -5.22
N ILE A 320 6.22 -11.38 -4.97
CA ILE A 320 5.57 -12.23 -5.97
C ILE A 320 4.08 -12.25 -5.65
N GLU A 321 3.24 -11.80 -6.59
CA GLU A 321 1.79 -11.72 -6.43
C GLU A 321 1.07 -12.20 -7.70
N ALA A 322 -0.20 -12.59 -7.61
CA ALA A 322 -1.03 -12.94 -8.76
C ALA A 322 -1.90 -11.75 -9.18
N ARG A 323 -1.95 -11.42 -10.48
CA ARG A 323 -2.80 -10.37 -11.06
C ARG A 323 -3.78 -10.96 -12.07
N GLY A 324 -4.96 -10.34 -12.19
CA GLY A 324 -6.05 -10.79 -13.05
C GLY A 324 -7.16 -9.76 -13.19
N SER A 325 -8.03 -9.92 -14.18
CA SER A 325 -9.05 -8.94 -14.60
C SER A 325 -10.25 -8.91 -13.64
N ALA A 326 -10.04 -8.30 -12.47
CA ALA A 326 -11.04 -8.14 -11.42
C ALA A 326 -10.81 -6.83 -10.63
N GLY A 327 -11.81 -6.42 -9.85
CA GLY A 327 -11.65 -5.33 -8.87
C GLY A 327 -11.24 -3.99 -9.49
N ASN A 328 -10.06 -3.49 -9.11
CA ASN A 328 -9.46 -2.30 -9.72
C ASN A 328 -8.70 -2.61 -11.03
N ASP A 329 -8.21 -3.84 -11.20
CA ASP A 329 -7.46 -4.31 -12.37
C ASP A 329 -8.37 -4.71 -13.57
N GLY A 330 -9.63 -4.29 -13.57
CA GLY A 330 -10.65 -4.77 -14.53
C GLY A 330 -10.36 -4.46 -16.01
N ASP A 331 -9.48 -3.50 -16.32
CA ASP A 331 -9.07 -3.16 -17.69
C ASP A 331 -7.81 -3.91 -18.16
N THR A 332 -7.15 -4.66 -17.27
CA THR A 332 -5.91 -5.39 -17.60
C THR A 332 -6.12 -6.35 -18.76
N CYS A 333 -5.11 -6.44 -19.61
CA CYS A 333 -5.12 -7.31 -20.78
C CYS A 333 -4.31 -8.60 -20.60
N THR A 334 -3.56 -8.71 -19.49
CA THR A 334 -2.78 -9.90 -19.13
C THR A 334 -3.07 -10.31 -17.69
N GLU A 335 -2.95 -11.62 -17.42
CA GLU A 335 -3.13 -12.22 -16.10
C GLU A 335 -1.99 -13.19 -15.83
N GLY A 336 -1.45 -13.21 -14.62
CA GLY A 336 -0.30 -14.05 -14.31
C GLY A 336 0.31 -13.76 -12.95
N VAL A 337 1.53 -14.24 -12.76
CA VAL A 337 2.32 -14.03 -11.55
C VAL A 337 3.30 -12.89 -11.80
N LEU A 338 3.00 -11.73 -11.22
CA LEU A 338 3.84 -10.54 -11.32
C LEU A 338 4.95 -10.60 -10.26
N VAL A 339 6.18 -10.31 -10.68
CA VAL A 339 7.38 -10.32 -9.83
C VAL A 339 7.95 -8.92 -9.78
N TYR A 340 8.29 -8.42 -8.59
CA TYR A 340 8.88 -7.09 -8.42
C TYR A 340 9.90 -7.03 -7.29
N ARG A 341 10.90 -6.15 -7.44
CA ARG A 341 11.87 -5.82 -6.41
C ARG A 341 11.36 -4.65 -5.57
N VAL A 342 11.53 -4.73 -4.26
CA VAL A 342 11.18 -3.69 -3.29
C VAL A 342 12.43 -3.17 -2.59
N ARG A 343 12.52 -1.85 -2.41
CA ARG A 343 13.60 -1.13 -1.71
C ARG A 343 13.03 -0.22 -0.61
N ASN A 344 13.46 -0.39 0.65
CA ASN A 344 12.99 0.44 1.78
C ASN A 344 13.77 1.75 1.99
N GLU A 345 14.96 1.88 1.40
CA GLU A 345 15.84 3.06 1.48
C GLU A 345 15.69 4.02 0.29
N ALA A 346 15.07 3.56 -0.80
CA ALA A 346 14.63 4.44 -1.87
C ALA A 346 13.45 5.32 -1.40
N ALA A 347 13.45 6.58 -1.81
CA ALA A 347 12.39 7.53 -1.52
C ALA A 347 11.36 7.60 -2.67
N SER A 348 10.21 8.24 -2.41
CA SER A 348 9.29 8.77 -3.44
C SER A 348 10.02 9.29 -4.68
N GLY A 349 9.59 8.86 -5.87
CA GLY A 349 10.12 9.31 -7.15
C GLY A 349 11.49 8.73 -7.51
N GLY A 350 12.05 7.87 -6.65
CA GLY A 350 13.34 7.20 -6.81
C GLY A 350 13.23 5.70 -7.13
N GLY A 351 12.09 5.23 -7.65
CA GLY A 351 11.86 3.81 -7.97
C GLY A 351 11.98 2.86 -6.76
N PRO A 352 11.18 3.03 -5.68
CA PRO A 352 11.23 2.14 -4.52
C PRO A 352 10.59 0.76 -4.77
N ILE A 353 9.77 0.63 -5.82
CA ILE A 353 9.36 -0.64 -6.44
C ILE A 353 9.89 -0.68 -7.88
N GLU A 354 10.20 -1.87 -8.38
CA GLU A 354 10.65 -2.16 -9.73
C GLU A 354 10.08 -3.52 -10.16
N VAL A 355 9.10 -3.51 -11.08
CA VAL A 355 8.59 -4.72 -11.74
C VAL A 355 9.74 -5.35 -12.52
N LEU A 356 9.89 -6.67 -12.34
CA LEU A 356 10.86 -7.46 -13.05
C LEU A 356 10.19 -8.05 -14.27
N ASP A 357 10.51 -7.47 -15.43
CA ASP A 357 10.03 -7.94 -16.72
C ASP A 357 10.45 -9.39 -16.97
N ALA A 358 9.45 -10.25 -17.21
CA ALA A 358 9.61 -11.65 -17.57
C ALA A 358 9.81 -11.86 -19.08
N HIS A 359 9.41 -10.90 -19.91
CA HIS A 359 9.29 -11.01 -21.36
C HIS A 359 9.98 -9.84 -22.11
N PRO A 360 11.26 -9.50 -21.83
CA PRO A 360 11.95 -8.30 -22.33
C PRO A 360 12.27 -8.28 -23.84
N ASP A 361 11.77 -9.24 -24.61
CA ASP A 361 11.81 -9.28 -26.07
C ASP A 361 10.42 -9.03 -26.70
N THR A 362 9.37 -8.79 -25.89
CA THR A 362 7.99 -8.49 -26.33
C THR A 362 7.40 -7.26 -25.62
N GLU A 363 6.18 -6.90 -25.99
CA GLU A 363 5.36 -5.85 -25.37
C GLU A 363 3.89 -6.19 -25.60
N ALA A 364 2.99 -5.65 -24.78
CA ALA A 364 1.55 -5.84 -24.94
C ALA A 364 0.73 -4.54 -24.91
N CYS A 365 -0.44 -4.58 -25.53
CA CYS A 365 -1.51 -3.59 -25.33
C CYS A 365 -1.09 -2.13 -25.62
N TRP A 366 -0.27 -1.98 -26.67
CA TRP A 366 0.26 -0.74 -27.25
C TRP A 366 -0.77 0.39 -27.48
N ASP A 367 -2.06 0.07 -27.50
CA ASP A 367 -3.17 1.00 -27.71
C ASP A 367 -3.78 1.57 -26.42
N ARG A 368 -3.46 0.98 -25.26
CA ARG A 368 -4.09 1.29 -23.95
C ARG A 368 -3.14 1.30 -22.75
N SER A 369 -2.03 0.58 -22.80
CA SER A 369 -1.02 0.53 -21.74
C SER A 369 -0.31 1.88 -21.59
N VAL A 370 -0.01 2.25 -20.35
CA VAL A 370 0.85 3.43 -20.06
C VAL A 370 2.33 3.15 -20.34
N TYR A 371 2.73 1.88 -20.44
CA TYR A 371 4.08 1.43 -20.75
C TYR A 371 4.06 -0.01 -21.31
N PRO A 372 3.85 -0.17 -22.63
CA PRO A 372 3.64 -1.47 -23.27
C PRO A 372 4.67 -2.57 -22.94
N PRO A 373 5.98 -2.29 -22.77
CA PRO A 373 6.98 -3.33 -22.42
C PRO A 373 6.83 -3.95 -21.02
N LEU A 374 5.95 -3.42 -20.15
CA LEU A 374 5.60 -4.07 -18.88
C LEU A 374 4.18 -4.62 -18.85
N ALA A 375 3.39 -4.45 -19.92
CA ALA A 375 2.01 -4.90 -19.97
C ALA A 375 1.88 -6.44 -20.03
N ASP A 376 2.93 -7.15 -20.45
CA ASP A 376 3.07 -8.61 -20.45
C ASP A 376 4.10 -9.15 -19.43
N ALA A 377 4.55 -8.32 -18.47
CA ALA A 377 5.47 -8.74 -17.40
C ALA A 377 4.98 -9.91 -16.47
N PRO A 378 3.67 -10.19 -16.26
CA PRO A 378 3.24 -11.35 -15.46
C PRO A 378 3.52 -12.71 -16.12
N LEU A 379 4.06 -13.65 -15.35
CA LEU A 379 4.30 -15.03 -15.79
C LEU A 379 3.00 -15.85 -15.93
N GLY A 380 2.84 -16.52 -17.07
CA GLY A 380 1.82 -17.52 -17.37
C GLY A 380 2.18 -18.92 -16.87
N VAL A 381 1.22 -19.86 -16.96
CA VAL A 381 1.40 -21.25 -16.47
C VAL A 381 2.37 -22.02 -17.37
N GLY A 382 3.39 -22.62 -16.75
CA GLY A 382 4.49 -23.34 -17.41
C GLY A 382 5.75 -22.49 -17.62
N GLU A 383 5.68 -21.19 -17.36
CA GLU A 383 6.82 -20.27 -17.52
C GLU A 383 7.71 -20.24 -16.28
N THR A 384 8.95 -19.78 -16.45
CA THR A 384 9.96 -19.75 -15.38
C THR A 384 10.90 -18.56 -15.56
N TYR A 385 10.96 -17.71 -14.53
CA TYR A 385 11.85 -16.57 -14.45
C TYR A 385 13.01 -16.83 -13.49
N THR A 386 14.19 -16.29 -13.77
CA THR A 386 15.32 -16.25 -12.83
C THR A 386 15.74 -14.80 -12.63
N VAL A 387 15.64 -14.31 -11.40
CA VAL A 387 15.80 -12.89 -11.05
C VAL A 387 17.24 -12.43 -11.34
N PRO A 388 17.44 -11.42 -12.20
CA PRO A 388 18.77 -10.92 -12.52
C PRO A 388 19.56 -10.49 -11.28
N GLY A 389 20.78 -11.00 -11.16
CA GLY A 389 21.70 -10.72 -10.04
C GLY A 389 21.47 -11.55 -8.77
N GLU A 390 20.32 -12.22 -8.65
CA GLU A 390 19.95 -13.04 -7.48
C GLU A 390 20.08 -14.55 -7.80
N ARG A 391 19.93 -15.41 -6.79
CA ARG A 391 19.84 -16.87 -6.98
C ARG A 391 18.39 -17.36 -6.85
N ILE A 392 17.44 -16.54 -7.30
CA ILE A 392 16.01 -16.78 -7.15
C ILE A 392 15.41 -17.21 -8.49
N THR A 393 14.76 -18.36 -8.53
CA THR A 393 13.96 -18.84 -9.67
C THR A 393 12.50 -18.99 -9.26
N ILE A 394 11.59 -18.46 -10.09
CA ILE A 394 10.13 -18.50 -9.93
C ILE A 394 9.56 -19.30 -11.11
N GLU A 395 8.85 -20.39 -10.83
CA GLU A 395 8.20 -21.28 -11.81
C GLU A 395 6.69 -21.32 -11.53
N VAL A 396 5.86 -20.98 -12.52
CA VAL A 396 4.40 -20.97 -12.37
C VAL A 396 3.86 -22.34 -12.77
N ALA A 397 3.66 -23.22 -11.80
CA ALA A 397 3.43 -24.65 -12.03
C ALA A 397 1.99 -24.99 -12.47
N ASP A 398 0.98 -24.25 -12.00
CA ASP A 398 -0.44 -24.52 -12.27
C ASP A 398 -1.33 -23.29 -12.02
N ARG A 399 -2.55 -23.26 -12.59
CA ARG A 399 -3.63 -22.33 -12.22
C ARG A 399 -4.89 -23.12 -11.86
N THR A 400 -5.30 -22.98 -10.60
CA THR A 400 -6.44 -23.70 -10.02
C THR A 400 -7.77 -23.30 -10.67
N GLN A 401 -8.80 -24.14 -10.50
CA GLN A 401 -10.17 -23.84 -10.96
C GLN A 401 -10.79 -22.60 -10.32
N SER A 402 -10.23 -22.09 -9.21
CA SER A 402 -10.63 -20.84 -8.56
C SER A 402 -9.69 -19.68 -8.89
N GLY A 403 -9.05 -19.69 -10.06
CA GLY A 403 -8.22 -18.57 -10.57
C GLY A 403 -6.82 -18.44 -9.95
N ALA A 404 -6.60 -18.96 -8.74
CA ALA A 404 -5.34 -18.87 -8.00
C ALA A 404 -4.19 -19.66 -8.64
N TYR A 405 -2.99 -19.11 -8.55
CA TYR A 405 -1.77 -19.62 -9.20
C TYR A 405 -0.90 -20.39 -8.21
N THR A 406 -0.43 -21.58 -8.59
CA THR A 406 0.56 -22.34 -7.83
C THR A 406 1.96 -22.02 -8.33
N VAL A 407 2.76 -21.41 -7.47
CA VAL A 407 4.09 -20.88 -7.77
C VAL A 407 5.14 -21.62 -6.97
N LYS A 408 6.17 -22.10 -7.66
CA LYS A 408 7.34 -22.72 -7.07
C LYS A 408 8.47 -21.69 -7.03
N VAL A 409 9.01 -21.43 -5.84
CA VAL A 409 10.12 -20.49 -5.65
C VAL A 409 11.33 -21.29 -5.17
N THR A 410 12.51 -21.00 -5.73
CA THR A 410 13.78 -21.65 -5.39
C THR A 410 14.86 -20.61 -5.12
N THR A 411 15.65 -20.78 -4.05
CA THR A 411 16.54 -19.76 -3.44
C THR A 411 17.79 -20.36 -2.77
#